data_AF-A0A9D7XK42-F1
#
_entry.id   AF-A0A9D7XK42-F1
#
_cell.length_a   1.000
_cell.length_b   1.000
_cell.length_c   1.000
_cell.angle_alpha   90.00
_cell.angle_beta   90.00
_cell.angle_gamma   90.00
#
_symmetry.space_group_name_H-M   'P 1'
#
loop_
_entity.id
_entity.type
_entity.pdbx_description
1 polymer ?
#
loop_
_entity_poly.entity_id
_entity_poly.type
_entity_poly.pdbx_seq_one_letter_code
_entity_poly.pdbx_strand_id
1 'polypeptide(L)' 'MTIQATPQLAVNDKGKYLEVWKKQADGSWKAIYDCFSSDLPMTPPPQPDTARK' A
#
# COMPACT_ATOMS: atom_id res chain seq x y z
N MET A 1 12.18 29.68 11.96
CA MET A 1 11.87 28.64 10.95
C MET A 1 11.09 27.55 11.65
N THR A 2 9.79 27.43 11.39
CA THR A 2 8.93 26.45 12.07
C THR A 2 8.32 25.58 10.99
N ILE A 3 8.68 24.30 10.98
CA ILE A 3 8.08 23.32 10.07
C ILE A 3 6.80 22.86 10.78
N GLN A 4 5.63 23.25 10.26
CA GLN A 4 4.37 22.72 10.73
C GLN A 4 4.24 21.28 10.21
N ALA A 5 4.36 20.30 11.11
CA ALA A 5 3.91 18.95 10.82
C ALA A 5 2.38 18.98 10.72
N THR A 6 1.84 18.80 9.51
CA THR A 6 0.41 18.59 9.33
C THR A 6 0.03 17.32 10.10
N PRO A 7 -1.04 17.33 10.93
CA PRO A 7 -1.49 16.10 11.55
C PRO A 7 -1.79 15.10 10.45
N GLN A 8 -1.06 14.00 10.41
CA GLN A 8 -1.31 12.91 9.48
C GLN A 8 -2.68 12.34 9.85
N LEU A 9 -3.72 12.82 9.17
CA LEU A 9 -5.07 12.30 9.34
C LEU A 9 -5.00 10.79 9.13
N ALA A 10 -5.55 10.03 10.06
CA ALA A 10 -5.59 8.57 9.95
C ALA A 10 -6.25 8.21 8.61
N VAL A 11 -5.49 7.55 7.74
CA VAL A 11 -6.00 7.11 6.44
C VAL A 11 -6.81 5.86 6.69
N ASN A 12 -8.13 5.95 6.51
CA ASN A 12 -9.04 4.81 6.57
C ASN A 12 -9.02 4.07 5.23
N ASP A 13 -7.90 3.41 4.93
CA ASP A 13 -7.74 2.54 3.77
C ASP A 13 -8.32 1.14 4.09
N LYS A 14 -9.02 0.58 3.12
CA LYS A 14 -9.56 -0.78 3.18
C LYS A 14 -9.02 -1.55 1.98
N GLY A 15 -8.87 -2.85 2.13
CA GLY A 15 -8.26 -3.66 1.09
C GLY A 15 -8.43 -5.14 1.33
N LYS A 16 -7.65 -5.92 0.59
CA LYS A 16 -7.51 -7.35 0.76
C LYS A 16 -6.04 -7.67 0.98
N TYR A 17 -5.80 -8.82 1.58
CA TYR A 17 -4.46 -9.37 1.74
C TYR A 17 -4.50 -10.88 1.49
N LEU A 18 -3.36 -11.41 1.08
CA LEU A 18 -3.11 -12.84 0.93
C LEU A 18 -1.72 -13.14 1.44
N GLU A 19 -1.65 -14.04 2.41
CA GLU A 19 -0.39 -14.57 2.92
C GLU A 19 -0.30 -16.06 2.63
N VAL A 20 0.89 -16.50 2.21
CA VAL A 20 1.22 -17.93 2.12
C VAL A 20 2.07 -18.28 3.32
N TRP A 21 1.61 -19.26 4.09
CA TRP A 21 2.30 -19.71 5.30
C TRP A 21 2.94 -21.07 5.11
N LYS A 22 4.13 -21.24 5.68
CA LYS A 22 4.85 -22.52 5.72
C LYS A 22 5.18 -22.91 7.14
N LYS A 23 4.85 -24.16 7.48
CA LYS A 23 5.27 -24.79 8.73
C LYS A 23 6.77 -25.11 8.65
N GLN A 24 7.49 -24.72 9.69
CA GLN A 24 8.93 -24.91 9.83
C GLN A 24 9.24 -26.26 10.50
N ALA A 25 10.51 -26.66 10.50
CA ALA A 25 10.95 -27.90 11.13
C ALA A 25 10.68 -27.95 12.64
N ASP A 26 10.74 -26.79 13.31
CA ASP A 26 10.40 -26.63 14.73
C ASP A 26 8.88 -26.60 15.00
N GLY A 27 8.06 -26.73 13.96
CA GLY A 27 6.61 -26.72 14.04
C GLY A 27 5.97 -25.33 14.04
N SER A 28 6.75 -24.26 14.09
CA SER A 28 6.23 -22.89 13.96
C SER A 28 5.72 -22.62 12.55
N TRP A 29 4.77 -21.70 12.41
CA TRP A 29 4.33 -21.20 11.11
C TRP A 29 4.97 -19.86 10.85
N LYS A 30 5.42 -19.63 9.62
CA LYS A 30 5.93 -18.33 9.16
C LYS A 30 5.30 -17.99 7.81
N ALA A 31 4.92 -16.73 7.63
CA ALA A 31 4.58 -16.20 6.31
C ALA A 31 5.85 -16.26 5.44
N ILE A 32 5.71 -16.79 4.23
CA ILE A 32 6.79 -16.89 3.24
C ILE A 32 6.52 -16.02 2.01
N TYR A 33 5.27 -15.65 1.79
CA TYR A 33 4.85 -14.64 0.82
C TYR A 33 3.71 -13.82 1.41
N ASP A 34 3.72 -12.53 1.10
CA ASP A 34 2.70 -11.56 1.49
C ASP A 34 2.38 -10.67 0.28
N CYS A 35 1.11 -10.39 0.08
CA CYS A 35 0.60 -9.51 -0.97
C CYS A 35 -0.66 -8.81 -0.46
N PHE A 36 -0.80 -7.53 -0.80
CA PHE A 36 -1.95 -6.71 -0.42
C PHE A 36 -2.39 -5.80 -1.58
N SER A 37 -3.66 -5.41 -1.55
CA SER A 37 -4.24 -4.44 -2.48
C SER A 37 -5.17 -3.49 -1.75
N SER A 38 -5.11 -2.20 -2.08
CA SER A 38 -6.07 -1.19 -1.60
C SER A 38 -7.34 -1.20 -2.46
N ASP A 39 -8.48 -0.93 -1.83
CA ASP A 39 -9.77 -0.70 -2.49
C ASP A 39 -9.91 0.78 -2.94
N LEU A 40 -8.93 1.65 -2.66
CA LEU A 40 -8.91 3.03 -3.13
C LEU A 40 -8.76 3.09 -4.67
N PRO A 41 -9.40 4.08 -5.32
CA PRO A 41 -9.25 4.25 -6.76
C PRO A 41 -7.79 4.58 -7.10
N MET A 42 -7.28 3.95 -8.15
CA MET A 42 -5.99 4.30 -8.72
C MET A 42 -6.06 5.74 -9.26
N THR A 43 -5.08 6.58 -8.93
CA THR A 43 -4.97 7.89 -9.56
C THR A 43 -4.72 7.70 -11.06
N PRO A 44 -5.48 8.36 -11.94
CA PRO A 44 -5.24 8.25 -13.38
C PRO A 44 -3.81 8.72 -13.71
N PRO A 45 -3.18 8.14 -14.75
CA PRO A 45 -1.86 8.54 -15.17
C PRO A 45 -1.85 10.04 -15.51
N PRO A 46 -0.71 10.74 -15.33
CA PRO A 46 -0.59 12.13 -15.78
C PRO A 46 -1.00 12.23 -17.25
N GLN A 47 -1.93 13.14 -17.55
CA GLN A 47 -2.30 13.40 -18.94
C GLN A 47 -1.06 13.97 -19.66
N PRO A 48 -0.71 13.49 -20.86
CA PRO A 48 0.40 14.07 -21.60
C PRO A 48 0.14 15.56 -21.83
N ASP A 49 1.15 16.40 -21.56
CA ASP A 49 1.12 17.83 -21.85
C ASP A 49 0.97 18.03 -23.37
N THR A 50 -0.26 18.05 -23.85
CA THR A 50 -0.58 18.38 -25.24
C THR A 50 -0.54 19.88 -25.53
N ALA A 51 -0.11 20.68 -24.54
CA ALA A 51 -0.06 22.13 -24.58
C ALA A 51 1.38 22.67 -24.81
N ARG A 52 2.08 22.17 -25.84
CA ARG A 52 3.10 22.96 -26.54
C ARG A 52 3.01 22.66 -28.03
N LYS A 53 2.36 23.55 -28.77
CA LYS A 53 2.58 23.78 -30.20
C LYS A 53 3.24 25.14 -30.35
#